data_AF-A0A7V1M9U8-F1
#
_entry.id   AF-A0A7V1M9U8-F1
#
_cell.length_a   1.000
_cell.length_b   1.000
_cell.length_c   1.000
_cell.angle_alpha   90.00
_cell.angle_beta   90.00
_cell.angle_gamma   90.00
#
_symmetry.space_group_name_H-M   'P 1'
#
loop_
_entity.id
_entity.type
_entity.pdbx_description
1 polymer ?
#
loop_
_entity_poly.entity_id
_entity_poly.type
_entity_poly.pdbx_seq_one_letter_code
_entity_poly.pdbx_strand_id
1 'polypeptide(L)'
;MQATVTRATRRVLYTCDGRHSGCVLDGFRLVRRVRGSVHQLRRPPAWAFERNILEQAHTAGASLVEVHDVETGITYTVPLATLWQKGIRIQRGHGEQIALPLNLWHTEDPKQGRLF
;
A
#
# COMPACT_ATOMS: atom_id res chain seq x y z
N MET A 1 -27.03 3.65 -22.18
CA MET A 1 -25.74 4.26 -21.82
C MET A 1 -24.80 3.14 -21.38
N GLN A 2 -23.99 2.59 -22.28
CA GLN A 2 -23.05 1.51 -21.93
C GLN A 2 -21.79 2.14 -21.37
N ALA A 3 -21.55 1.99 -20.07
CA ALA A 3 -20.30 2.38 -19.43
C ALA A 3 -19.20 1.42 -19.91
N THR A 4 -18.29 1.92 -20.73
CA THR A 4 -17.09 1.20 -21.14
C THR A 4 -16.23 1.02 -19.89
N VAL A 5 -16.21 -0.17 -19.32
CA VAL A 5 -15.28 -0.50 -18.22
C VAL A 5 -13.90 -0.64 -18.85
N THR A 6 -13.17 0.48 -18.93
CA THR A 6 -11.74 0.45 -19.28
C THR A 6 -11.05 -0.44 -18.27
N ARG A 7 -10.63 -1.63 -18.71
CA ARG A 7 -9.85 -2.56 -17.90
C ARG A 7 -8.55 -1.87 -17.54
N ALA A 8 -8.47 -1.34 -16.32
CA ALA A 8 -7.29 -0.67 -15.86
C ALA A 8 -6.10 -1.65 -15.93
N THR A 9 -5.07 -1.26 -16.67
CA THR A 9 -3.90 -2.10 -16.89
C THR A 9 -3.13 -2.24 -15.59
N ARG A 10 -3.08 -3.47 -15.07
CA ARG A 10 -2.24 -3.80 -13.92
C ARG A 10 -0.78 -3.60 -14.29
N ARG A 11 -0.06 -2.74 -13.56
CA ARG A 11 1.36 -2.45 -13.84
C ARG A 11 2.21 -2.34 -12.58
N VAL A 12 3.45 -2.78 -12.66
CA VAL A 12 4.45 -2.62 -11.59
C VAL A 12 4.88 -1.16 -11.52
N LEU A 13 5.09 -0.65 -10.31
CA LEU A 13 5.72 0.65 -10.07
C LEU A 13 7.19 0.49 -9.71
N TYR A 14 8.02 1.42 -10.17
CA TYR A 14 9.46 1.38 -9.98
C TYR A 14 9.92 2.54 -9.09
N THR A 15 10.93 2.28 -8.29
CA THR A 15 11.62 3.29 -7.47
C THR A 15 12.37 4.28 -8.37
N CYS A 16 12.80 5.42 -7.84
CA CYS A 16 13.46 6.46 -8.64
C CYS A 16 14.81 6.01 -9.23
N ASP A 17 15.45 5.00 -8.64
CA ASP A 17 16.67 4.34 -9.14
C ASP A 17 16.37 3.18 -10.11
N GLY A 18 15.10 3.01 -10.52
CA GLY A 18 14.68 2.02 -11.52
C GLY A 18 14.48 0.60 -10.98
N ARG A 19 14.53 0.39 -9.66
CA ARG A 19 14.29 -0.93 -9.05
C ARG A 19 12.80 -1.22 -8.90
N HIS A 20 12.48 -2.51 -8.81
CA HIS A 20 11.11 -2.96 -8.56
C HIS A 20 10.68 -2.59 -7.14
N SER A 21 9.64 -1.78 -6.97
CA SER A 21 9.20 -1.31 -5.64
C SER A 21 8.49 -2.38 -4.79
N GLY A 22 8.06 -3.48 -5.43
CA GLY A 22 7.16 -4.45 -4.83
C GLY A 22 5.69 -4.05 -4.87
N CYS A 23 5.39 -2.84 -5.37
CA CYS A 23 4.03 -2.31 -5.50
C CYS A 23 3.54 -2.43 -6.94
N VAL A 24 2.24 -2.69 -7.07
CA VAL A 24 1.53 -2.84 -8.33
C VAL A 24 0.33 -1.91 -8.31
N LEU A 25 0.17 -1.10 -9.36
CA LEU A 25 -1.05 -0.36 -9.61
C LEU A 25 -2.06 -1.29 -10.27
N ASP A 26 -3.25 -1.42 -9.68
CA ASP A 26 -4.36 -2.22 -10.17
C ASP A 26 -5.67 -1.42 -10.08
N GLY A 27 -6.03 -0.75 -11.18
CA GLY A 27 -7.14 0.20 -11.18
C GLY A 27 -6.88 1.37 -10.24
N PHE A 28 -7.85 1.63 -9.36
CA PHE A 28 -7.78 2.67 -8.34
C PHE A 28 -6.94 2.26 -7.11
N ARG A 29 -6.31 1.08 -7.13
CA ARG A 29 -5.61 0.50 -5.97
C ARG A 29 -4.11 0.43 -6.19
N LEU A 30 -3.35 0.85 -5.18
CA LEU A 30 -1.94 0.54 -5.03
C LEU A 30 -1.82 -0.73 -4.17
N VAL A 31 -1.47 -1.85 -4.78
CA VAL A 31 -1.40 -3.16 -4.13
C VAL A 31 0.05 -3.50 -3.83
N ARG A 32 0.34 -3.97 -2.62
CA ARG A 32 1.65 -4.49 -2.22
C ARG A 32 1.50 -5.84 -1.52
N ARG A 33 2.32 -6.81 -1.92
CA ARG A 33 2.45 -8.09 -1.21
C ARG A 33 3.70 -8.02 -0.34
N VAL A 34 3.55 -8.29 0.94
CA VAL A 34 4.61 -8.17 1.94
C VAL A 34 4.71 -9.41 2.80
N ARG A 35 5.84 -9.58 3.46
CA ARG A 35 6.03 -10.49 4.61
C ARG A 35 6.16 -9.64 5.87
N GLY A 36 5.24 -9.78 6.82
CA GLY A 36 5.27 -9.01 8.07
C GLY A 36 6.56 -9.13 8.85
N SER A 37 7.13 -10.33 8.92
CA SER A 37 8.39 -10.62 9.61
C SER A 37 9.60 -9.80 9.09
N VAL A 38 9.56 -9.40 7.82
CA VAL A 38 10.65 -8.71 7.12
C VAL A 38 10.36 -7.22 6.91
N HIS A 39 9.13 -6.88 6.50
CA HIS A 39 8.81 -5.56 5.95
C HIS A 39 8.06 -4.65 6.92
N GLN A 40 7.47 -5.20 7.98
CA GLN A 40 6.72 -4.39 8.95
C GLN A 40 7.69 -3.68 9.88
N LEU A 41 7.47 -2.38 10.10
CA LEU A 41 8.18 -1.66 11.15
C LEU A 41 7.75 -2.21 12.51
N ARG A 42 8.66 -2.26 13.49
CA ARG A 42 8.34 -2.79 14.83
C ARG A 42 7.87 -1.71 15.81
N ARG A 43 8.39 -0.48 15.69
CA ARG A 43 8.12 0.63 16.62
C ARG A 43 8.01 1.97 15.87
N PRO A 44 6.79 2.52 15.71
CA PRO A 44 5.51 1.82 15.87
C PRO A 44 5.34 0.71 14.81
N PRO A 45 4.47 -0.29 15.05
CA PRO A 45 3.98 -1.20 14.02
C PRO A 45 3.38 -0.42 12.85
N ALA A 46 3.97 -0.52 11.66
CA ALA A 46 3.55 0.27 10.51
C ALA A 46 3.98 -0.35 9.17
N TRP A 47 3.23 -0.02 8.11
CA TRP A 47 3.63 -0.25 6.72
C TRP A 47 4.21 1.03 6.14
N ALA A 48 5.36 0.93 5.47
CA ALA A 48 6.09 2.06 4.91
C ALA A 48 6.20 1.95 3.39
N PHE A 49 5.98 3.05 2.68
CA PHE A 49 6.09 3.17 1.23
C PHE A 49 7.05 4.29 0.89
N GLU A 50 7.85 4.11 -0.16
CA GLU A 50 8.59 5.23 -0.73
C GLU A 50 7.63 6.28 -1.27
N ARG A 51 7.94 7.55 -1.01
CA ARG A 51 7.08 8.67 -1.39
C ARG A 51 6.81 8.72 -2.89
N ASN A 52 7.82 8.46 -3.72
CA ASN A 52 7.69 8.50 -5.18
C ASN A 52 6.71 7.42 -5.70
N ILE A 53 6.57 6.29 -5.00
CA ILE A 53 5.62 5.24 -5.36
C ILE A 53 4.20 5.70 -5.08
N LEU A 54 3.98 6.37 -3.96
CA LEU A 54 2.69 6.97 -3.63
C LEU A 54 2.32 8.09 -4.61
N GLU A 55 3.29 8.92 -5.03
CA GLU A 55 3.09 9.97 -6.04
C GLU A 55 2.75 9.40 -7.42
N GLN A 56 3.47 8.36 -7.86
CA GLN A 56 3.17 7.64 -9.09
C GLN A 56 1.77 7.03 -9.08
N ALA A 57 1.39 6.39 -7.97
CA ALA A 57 0.07 5.80 -7.80
C ALA A 57 -1.02 6.88 -7.84
N HIS A 58 -0.85 7.97 -7.09
CA HIS A 58 -1.79 9.09 -7.05
C HIS A 58 -2.00 9.71 -8.44
N THR A 59 -0.90 10.00 -9.14
CA THR A 59 -0.92 10.58 -10.50
C THR A 59 -1.62 9.66 -11.49
N ALA A 60 -1.52 8.35 -11.28
CA ALA A 60 -2.19 7.34 -12.10
C ALA A 60 -3.66 7.08 -11.70
N GLY A 61 -4.20 7.86 -10.76
CA GLY A 61 -5.60 7.77 -10.33
C GLY A 61 -5.86 6.79 -9.18
N ALA A 62 -4.83 6.29 -8.51
CA ALA A 62 -5.04 5.48 -7.31
C ALA A 62 -5.64 6.32 -6.18
N SER A 63 -6.65 5.77 -5.51
CA SER A 63 -7.32 6.35 -4.36
C SER A 63 -7.27 5.45 -3.13
N LEU A 64 -6.92 4.17 -3.30
CA LEU A 64 -6.83 3.17 -2.23
C LEU A 64 -5.44 2.52 -2.21
N VAL A 65 -4.94 2.19 -1.03
CA VAL A 65 -3.74 1.37 -0.82
C VAL A 65 -4.14 0.07 -0.14
N GLU A 66 -3.61 -1.04 -0.63
CA GLU A 66 -3.90 -2.40 -0.20
C GLU A 66 -2.59 -3.14 0.06
N VAL A 67 -2.39 -3.65 1.27
CA VAL A 67 -1.24 -4.44 1.68
C VAL A 67 -1.71 -5.84 2.04
N HIS A 68 -1.18 -6.85 1.35
CA HIS A 68 -1.41 -8.25 1.71
C HIS A 68 -0.17 -8.80 2.40
N ASP A 69 -0.31 -9.15 3.67
CA ASP A 69 0.70 -9.90 4.37
C ASP A 69 0.56 -11.39 4.02
N VAL A 70 1.50 -11.90 3.23
CA VAL A 70 1.45 -13.27 2.70
C VAL A 70 1.73 -14.33 3.76
N GLU A 71 2.27 -13.93 4.92
CA GLU A 71 2.55 -14.86 6.02
C GLU A 71 1.32 -15.11 6.88
N THR A 72 0.53 -14.07 7.13
CA THR A 72 -0.67 -14.15 7.98
C THR A 72 -1.97 -14.30 7.20
N GLY A 73 -1.97 -13.88 5.93
CA GLY A 73 -3.17 -13.77 5.09
C GLY A 73 -3.97 -12.48 5.34
N ILE A 74 -3.54 -11.63 6.27
CA ILE A 74 -4.23 -10.39 6.61
C ILE A 74 -4.11 -9.39 5.46
N THR A 75 -5.23 -8.75 5.11
CA THR A 75 -5.28 -7.65 4.16
C THR A 75 -5.53 -6.34 4.89
N TYR A 76 -4.66 -5.36 4.65
CA TYR A 76 -4.78 -4.02 5.20
C TYR A 76 -5.16 -3.05 4.08
N THR A 77 -6.21 -2.27 4.28
CA THR A 77 -6.66 -1.26 3.32
C THR A 77 -6.77 0.12 3.95
N VAL A 78 -6.45 1.15 3.17
CA VAL A 78 -6.60 2.55 3.59
C VAL A 78 -6.75 3.47 2.37
N PRO A 79 -7.51 4.57 2.44
CA PRO A 79 -7.45 5.60 1.40
C PRO A 79 -6.03 6.16 1.26
N LEU A 80 -5.57 6.35 0.03
CA LEU A 80 -4.24 6.92 -0.26
C LEU A 80 -4.07 8.32 0.38
N ALA A 81 -5.14 9.10 0.44
CA ALA A 81 -5.16 10.39 1.14
C ALA A 81 -4.73 10.30 2.62
N THR A 82 -5.04 9.19 3.29
CA THR A 82 -4.69 8.99 4.71
C THR A 82 -3.19 8.86 4.91
N LEU A 83 -2.46 8.25 3.96
CA LEU A 83 -0.99 8.20 4.01
C LEU A 83 -0.39 9.61 3.96
N TRP A 84 -0.93 10.49 3.13
CA TRP A 84 -0.46 11.89 3.04
C TRP A 84 -0.78 12.70 4.29
N GLN A 85 -1.95 12.48 4.89
CA GLN A 85 -2.43 13.28 6.02
C GLN A 85 -1.88 12.81 7.37
N LYS A 86 -1.75 11.49 7.57
CA LYS A 86 -1.45 10.88 8.88
C LYS A 86 -0.16 10.05 8.87
N GLY A 87 0.48 9.89 7.72
CA GLY A 87 1.72 9.14 7.61
C GLY A 87 2.89 9.85 8.26
N ILE A 88 3.76 9.06 8.87
CA ILE A 88 5.00 9.51 9.50
C ILE A 88 6.10 9.46 8.44
N ARG A 89 6.75 10.59 8.18
CA ARG A 89 7.88 10.66 7.27
C ARG A 89 9.11 10.04 7.94
N ILE A 90 9.76 9.11 7.26
CA ILE A 90 10.99 8.47 7.72
C ILE A 90 12.03 8.50 6.60
N GLN A 91 13.30 8.62 6.97
CA GLN A 91 14.44 8.53 6.05
C GLN A 91 15.41 7.48 6.57
N ARG A 92 15.67 6.43 5.77
CA ARG A 92 16.53 5.29 6.15
C ARG A 92 17.60 4.97 5.09
N GLY A 93 18.11 6.00 4.43
CA GLY A 93 19.17 5.86 3.41
C GLY A 93 18.68 5.47 2.00
N HIS A 94 17.40 5.17 1.81
CA HIS A 94 16.79 4.78 0.53
C HIS A 94 15.72 5.78 0.04
N GLY A 95 15.92 7.07 0.33
CA GLY A 95 14.94 8.13 0.05
C GLY A 95 13.90 8.35 1.15
N GLU A 96 12.98 9.27 0.90
CA GLU A 96 11.86 9.61 1.80
C GLU A 96 10.78 8.54 1.73
N GLN A 97 10.40 7.99 2.88
CA GLN A 97 9.32 7.03 3.01
C GLN A 97 8.23 7.59 3.91
N ILE A 98 7.00 7.14 3.67
CA ILE A 98 5.82 7.46 4.47
C ILE A 98 5.36 6.16 5.12
N ALA A 99 5.41 6.13 6.45
CA ALA A 99 4.97 5.01 7.27
C ALA A 99 3.62 5.30 7.90
N LEU A 100 2.64 4.42 7.72
CA LEU A 100 1.34 4.53 8.38
C LEU A 100 1.19 3.45 9.46
N PRO A 101 1.04 3.84 10.74
CA PRO A 101 0.78 2.92 11.84
C PRO A 101 -0.41 1.98 11.59
N LEU A 102 -0.28 0.71 11.98
CA LEU A 102 -1.29 -0.34 11.67
C LEU A 102 -2.69 -0.03 12.22
N ASN A 103 -2.79 0.70 13.33
CA ASN A 103 -4.07 1.09 13.93
C ASN A 103 -4.89 2.08 13.08
N LEU A 104 -4.32 2.62 11.99
CA LEU A 104 -5.02 3.48 11.03
C LEU A 104 -5.47 2.75 9.77
N TRP A 105 -5.22 1.44 9.67
CA TRP A 105 -5.65 0.61 8.54
C TRP A 105 -6.95 -0.10 8.87
N HIS A 106 -7.83 -0.21 7.87
CA HIS A 106 -8.88 -1.22 7.91
C HIS A 106 -8.23 -2.59 7.71
N THR A 107 -8.57 -3.56 8.55
CA THR A 107 -7.87 -4.85 8.60
C THR A 107 -8.87 -5.97 8.43
N GLU A 108 -8.63 -6.83 7.45
CA GLU A 108 -9.39 -8.05 7.21
C GLU A 108 -8.49 -9.24 7.56
N ASP A 109 -8.77 -9.88 8.70
CA ASP A 109 -8.08 -11.08 9.13
C ASP A 109 -8.91 -12.33 8.76
N PRO A 110 -8.43 -13.20 7.86
CA PRO A 110 -9.16 -14.40 7.47
C PRO A 110 -9.39 -15.38 8.64
N LYS A 111 -8.62 -15.27 9.74
CA LYS A 111 -8.78 -16.11 10.94
C LYS A 111 -9.85 -15.57 11.89
N GLN A 112 -10.18 -14.28 11.79
CA GLN A 112 -11.33 -13.69 12.45
C GLN A 112 -12.54 -13.93 11.55
N GLY A 113 -13.10 -15.14 11.61
CA GLY A 113 -14.31 -15.49 10.88
C GLY A 113 -15.39 -14.41 11.09
N ARG A 114 -16.02 -13.96 10.01
CA ARG A 114 -17.20 -13.08 10.08
C ARG A 114 -18.21 -13.71 11.02
N LEU A 115 -18.39 -13.12 12.19
CA LEU A 115 -19.44 -13.49 13.15
C LEU A 115 -20.79 -12.93 12.69
N PHE A 116 -21.24 -13.21 11.45
CA PHE A 116 -22.62 -12.93 11.02
C PHE A 116 -23.01 -13.88 9.89
#